data_AF-A0A7V5PZV5-F1
#
_entry.id   AF-A0A7V5PZV5-F1
#
_cell.length_a   1.000
_cell.length_b   1.000
_cell.length_c   1.000
_cell.angle_alpha   90.00
_cell.angle_beta   90.00
_cell.angle_gamma   90.00
#
_symmetry.space_group_name_H-M   'P 1'
#
loop_
_entity.id
_entity.type
_entity.pdbx_description
1 polymer ?
#
loop_
_entity_poly.entity_id
_entity_poly.type
_entity_poly.pdbx_seq_one_letter_code
_entity_poly.pdbx_strand_id
1 'polypeptide(L)'
;KVASGEPLPPVLPIVLYNGRTPWRAPLDVAELIVESPDELAAYRPSMRYFLLEEHAQDPDELATMNNLAAVVFRLEKCKTPDDLRQAGAALRKWCDDPARRESTRRVAHWALRFFTKRSGGERLTEELAEIRDFGAMLEERIKEWEKELIEKGLQEGIKRGIEAGLEKGLKQGIEQGIEQGFERGIEQGEVEVLLRQLERKFGEILPEYRQRIDDADSPQLLAWAERILTAETIDDVFAG
;
A
#
# COMPACT_ATOMS: atom_id res chain seq x y z
N LYS A 1 -31.99 -21.89 34.58
CA LYS A 1 -33.20 -21.34 35.25
C LYS A 1 -32.71 -20.71 36.55
N VAL A 2 -32.88 -19.41 36.73
CA VAL A 2 -32.67 -18.76 38.03
C VAL A 2 -33.83 -19.18 38.92
N ALA A 3 -33.59 -19.59 40.16
CA ALA A 3 -34.68 -19.98 41.06
C ALA A 3 -35.49 -18.72 41.45
N SER A 4 -36.77 -18.91 41.74
CA SER A 4 -37.64 -17.80 42.15
C SER A 4 -37.09 -17.16 43.43
N GLY A 5 -36.78 -15.86 43.37
CA GLY A 5 -36.26 -15.08 44.51
C GLY A 5 -34.73 -14.97 44.57
N GLU A 6 -33.98 -15.62 43.68
CA GLU A 6 -32.52 -15.43 43.59
C GLU A 6 -32.16 -14.20 42.74
N PRO A 7 -31.11 -13.45 43.13
CA PRO A 7 -30.61 -12.35 42.31
C PRO A 7 -30.08 -12.89 40.97
N LEU A 8 -30.20 -12.08 39.92
CA LEU A 8 -29.61 -12.40 38.62
C LEU A 8 -28.07 -12.42 38.73
N PRO A 9 -27.38 -13.29 37.97
CA PRO A 9 -25.93 -13.25 37.89
C PRO A 9 -25.47 -11.90 37.30
N PRO A 10 -24.26 -11.45 37.65
CA PRO A 10 -23.71 -10.21 37.08
C PRO A 10 -23.61 -10.32 35.56
N VAL A 11 -23.98 -9.25 34.87
CA VAL A 11 -23.88 -9.13 33.40
C VAL A 11 -22.82 -8.08 33.07
N LEU A 12 -21.85 -8.45 32.24
CA LEU A 12 -20.83 -7.55 31.70
C LEU A 12 -21.03 -7.42 30.19
N PRO A 13 -21.68 -6.36 29.69
CA PRO A 13 -21.76 -6.09 28.26
C PRO A 13 -20.39 -5.66 27.74
N ILE A 14 -19.98 -6.25 26.61
CA ILE A 14 -18.73 -5.92 25.95
C ILE A 14 -19.04 -5.53 24.50
N VAL A 15 -18.51 -4.39 24.06
CA VAL A 15 -18.53 -3.96 22.65
C VAL A 15 -17.14 -4.14 22.08
N LEU A 16 -17.02 -5.05 21.10
CA LEU A 16 -15.81 -5.20 20.30
C LEU A 16 -15.94 -4.30 19.07
N TYR A 17 -15.06 -3.30 18.96
CA TYR A 17 -15.09 -2.32 17.88
C TYR A 17 -13.85 -2.40 17.01
N ASN A 18 -14.07 -2.66 15.72
CA ASN A 18 -13.05 -2.80 14.67
C ASN A 18 -13.24 -1.78 13.53
N GLY A 19 -13.90 -0.66 13.81
CA GLY A 19 -14.15 0.37 12.81
C GLY A 19 -12.93 1.26 12.57
N ARG A 20 -12.79 1.77 11.34
CA ARG A 20 -11.61 2.55 10.90
C ARG A 20 -11.38 3.87 11.65
N THR A 21 -12.42 4.39 12.30
CA THR A 21 -12.40 5.69 13.02
C THR A 21 -12.51 5.47 14.51
N PRO A 22 -11.93 6.34 15.36
CA PRO A 22 -12.05 6.19 16.81
C PRO A 22 -13.50 6.11 17.27
N TRP A 23 -13.80 5.26 18.24
CA TRP A 23 -15.13 5.21 18.86
C TRP A 23 -15.43 6.52 19.59
N ARG A 24 -16.56 7.15 19.28
CA ARG A 24 -16.99 8.42 19.90
C ARG A 24 -18.34 8.34 20.60
N ALA A 25 -19.02 7.20 20.52
CA ALA A 25 -20.34 7.06 21.12
C ALA A 25 -20.25 6.91 22.65
N PRO A 26 -21.21 7.46 23.41
CA PRO A 26 -21.33 7.27 24.84
C PRO A 26 -21.27 5.81 25.30
N LEU A 27 -20.64 5.57 26.46
CA LEU A 27 -20.45 4.23 27.06
C LEU A 27 -21.64 3.75 27.91
N ASP A 28 -22.68 4.56 28.07
CA ASP A 28 -23.95 4.18 28.68
C ASP A 28 -25.05 4.23 27.62
N VAL A 29 -25.83 3.16 27.51
CA VAL A 29 -26.98 3.07 26.61
C VAL A 29 -27.99 4.20 26.85
N ALA A 30 -28.13 4.69 28.09
CA ALA A 30 -29.04 5.78 28.41
C ALA A 30 -28.71 7.08 27.66
N GLU A 31 -27.43 7.31 27.35
CA GLU A 31 -26.95 8.49 26.60
C GLU A 31 -27.09 8.33 25.08
N LEU A 32 -27.37 7.11 24.60
CA LEU A 32 -27.64 6.82 23.19
C LEU A 32 -29.13 6.96 22.84
N ILE A 33 -30.00 7.08 23.82
CA ILE A 33 -31.44 7.19 23.65
C ILE A 33 -31.81 8.68 23.58
N VAL A 34 -32.63 9.03 22.58
CA VAL A 34 -33.14 10.39 22.39
C VAL A 34 -33.82 10.89 23.67
N GLU A 35 -33.69 12.18 23.97
CA GLU A 35 -34.37 12.80 25.11
C GLU A 35 -35.87 12.47 25.08
N SER A 36 -36.35 12.00 26.24
CA SER A 36 -37.74 11.59 26.44
C SER A 36 -38.34 12.44 27.57
N PRO A 37 -39.67 12.64 27.56
CA PRO A 37 -40.36 13.30 28.65
C PRO A 37 -40.04 12.65 30.00
N ASP A 38 -40.04 13.44 31.08
CA ASP A 38 -39.67 13.00 32.42
C ASP A 38 -40.49 11.79 32.91
N GLU A 39 -41.74 11.66 32.45
CA GLU A 39 -42.62 10.53 32.75
C GLU A 39 -42.07 9.19 32.24
N LEU A 40 -41.23 9.22 31.21
CA LEU A 40 -40.61 8.02 30.63
C LEU A 40 -39.20 7.75 31.17
N ALA A 41 -38.65 8.63 32.01
CA ALA A 41 -37.28 8.50 32.53
C ALA A 41 -37.08 7.18 33.29
N ALA A 42 -38.09 6.70 34.02
CA ALA A 42 -38.05 5.44 34.76
C ALA A 42 -37.96 4.19 33.87
N TYR A 43 -38.36 4.30 32.59
CA TYR A 43 -38.31 3.21 31.62
C TYR A 43 -37.06 3.28 30.72
N ARG A 44 -36.23 4.32 30.87
CA ARG A 44 -34.98 4.44 30.11
C ARG A 44 -33.95 3.44 30.65
N PRO A 45 -33.49 2.48 29.84
CA PRO A 45 -32.44 1.56 30.28
C PRO A 45 -31.14 2.32 30.47
N SER A 46 -30.54 2.20 31.65
CA SER A 46 -29.15 2.59 31.90
C SER A 46 -28.33 1.33 32.07
N MET A 47 -27.34 1.19 31.18
CA MET A 47 -26.44 0.06 31.21
C MET A 47 -25.13 0.49 30.59
N ARG A 48 -24.08 0.46 31.41
CA ARG A 48 -22.71 0.69 30.92
C ARG A 48 -22.21 -0.57 30.23
N TYR A 49 -21.46 -0.38 29.15
CA TYR A 49 -20.75 -1.45 28.46
C TYR A 49 -19.25 -1.18 28.47
N PHE A 50 -18.47 -2.26 28.45
CA PHE A 50 -17.02 -2.19 28.33
C PHE A 50 -16.66 -2.17 26.84
N LEU A 51 -16.05 -1.07 26.39
CA LEU A 51 -15.58 -0.93 25.02
C LEU A 51 -14.17 -1.51 24.87
N LEU A 52 -14.02 -2.42 23.93
CA LEU A 52 -12.74 -2.94 23.45
C LEU A 52 -12.54 -2.44 22.01
N GLU A 53 -11.73 -1.40 21.86
CA GLU A 53 -11.37 -0.86 20.55
C GLU A 53 -10.09 -1.51 20.03
N GLU A 54 -10.18 -2.23 18.92
CA GLU A 54 -9.07 -2.99 18.36
C GLU A 54 -7.91 -2.08 17.92
N HIS A 55 -8.21 -0.94 17.26
CA HIS A 55 -7.20 -0.04 16.73
C HIS A 55 -6.44 0.78 17.78
N ALA A 56 -7.06 1.06 18.92
CA ALA A 56 -6.48 1.87 19.98
C ALA A 56 -5.43 1.13 20.82
N GLN A 57 -5.34 -0.19 20.68
CA GLN A 57 -4.38 -1.00 21.43
C GLN A 57 -2.98 -0.94 20.79
N ASP A 58 -2.00 -0.45 21.55
CA ASP A 58 -0.60 -0.47 21.18
C ASP A 58 -0.09 -1.92 21.10
N PRO A 59 0.57 -2.35 19.99
CA PRO A 59 1.19 -3.66 19.89
C PRO A 59 2.14 -4.01 21.05
N ASP A 60 2.89 -3.03 21.57
CA ASP A 60 3.84 -3.24 22.67
C ASP A 60 3.09 -3.49 23.98
N GLU A 61 2.01 -2.75 24.25
CA GLU A 61 1.14 -3.00 25.39
C GLU A 61 0.49 -4.39 25.29
N LEU A 62 -0.05 -4.75 24.13
CA LEU A 62 -0.62 -6.08 23.87
C LEU A 62 0.40 -7.21 24.07
N ALA A 63 1.68 -6.98 23.80
CA ALA A 63 2.73 -7.96 24.02
C ALA A 63 2.98 -8.24 25.51
N THR A 64 2.79 -7.24 26.38
CA THR A 64 2.88 -7.40 27.84
C THR A 64 1.66 -8.09 28.44
N MET A 65 0.51 -8.00 27.77
CA MET A 65 -0.74 -8.59 28.25
C MET A 65 -0.74 -10.11 28.12
N ASN A 66 -0.77 -10.80 29.25
CA ASN A 66 -0.95 -12.25 29.30
C ASN A 66 -2.44 -12.62 29.36
N ASN A 67 -3.16 -12.38 28.27
CA ASN A 67 -4.54 -12.85 28.09
C ASN A 67 -4.81 -13.28 26.64
N LEU A 68 -5.81 -14.14 26.44
CA LEU A 68 -6.11 -14.73 25.13
C LEU A 68 -6.61 -13.70 24.09
N ALA A 69 -7.32 -12.66 24.53
CA ALA A 69 -7.76 -11.58 23.63
C ALA A 69 -6.56 -10.81 23.04
N ALA A 70 -5.53 -10.55 23.85
CA ALA A 70 -4.29 -9.94 23.39
C ALA A 70 -3.51 -10.83 22.42
N VAL A 71 -3.57 -12.15 22.56
CA VAL A 71 -2.99 -13.09 21.57
C VAL A 71 -3.76 -13.00 20.24
N VAL A 72 -5.09 -12.96 20.27
CA VAL A 72 -5.94 -12.80 19.08
C VAL A 72 -5.64 -11.49 18.36
N PHE A 73 -5.63 -10.36 19.07
CA PHE A 73 -5.34 -9.06 18.47
C PHE A 73 -3.92 -8.98 17.89
N ARG A 74 -2.93 -9.63 18.52
CA ARG A 74 -1.58 -9.73 17.94
C ARG A 74 -1.58 -10.54 16.64
N LEU A 75 -2.32 -11.66 16.59
CA LEU A 75 -2.45 -12.47 15.37
C LEU A 75 -3.12 -11.69 14.23
N GLU A 76 -4.15 -10.89 14.51
CA GLU A 76 -4.81 -10.04 13.51
C GLU A 76 -3.90 -8.92 12.98
N LYS A 77 -3.04 -8.39 13.86
CA LYS A 77 -2.11 -7.29 13.54
C LYS A 77 -0.73 -7.76 13.07
N CYS A 78 -0.47 -9.06 12.89
CA CYS A 78 0.82 -9.57 12.44
C CYS A 78 1.22 -8.96 11.08
N LYS A 79 2.38 -8.30 11.05
CA LYS A 79 2.98 -7.72 9.83
C LYS A 79 4.25 -8.44 9.43
N THR A 80 4.97 -8.99 10.41
CA THR A 80 6.23 -9.68 10.21
C THR A 80 6.11 -11.16 10.56
N PRO A 81 7.01 -12.00 10.02
CA PRO A 81 7.14 -13.38 10.48
C PRO A 81 7.46 -13.50 11.98
N ASP A 82 8.15 -12.52 12.56
CA ASP A 82 8.47 -12.52 13.98
C ASP A 82 7.23 -12.31 14.86
N ASP A 83 6.35 -11.38 14.46
CA ASP A 83 5.08 -11.15 15.15
C ASP A 83 4.27 -12.45 15.26
N LEU A 84 4.23 -13.21 14.16
CA LEU A 84 3.51 -14.47 14.06
C LEU A 84 4.12 -15.56 14.95
N ARG A 85 5.46 -15.67 14.98
CA ARG A 85 6.16 -16.58 15.89
C ARG A 85 5.87 -16.26 17.35
N GLN A 86 5.95 -14.98 17.74
CA GLN A 86 5.71 -14.55 19.11
C GLN A 86 4.26 -14.81 19.54
N ALA A 87 3.29 -14.47 18.69
CA ALA A 87 1.87 -14.71 18.96
C ALA A 87 1.55 -16.22 19.02
N GLY A 88 2.16 -17.02 18.16
CA GLY A 88 2.05 -18.49 18.18
C GLY A 88 2.61 -19.12 19.45
N ALA A 89 3.81 -18.70 19.88
CA ALA A 89 4.41 -19.16 21.12
C ALA A 89 3.54 -18.82 22.34
N ALA A 90 2.97 -17.62 22.35
CA ALA A 90 2.00 -17.23 23.37
C ALA A 90 0.76 -18.13 23.33
N LEU A 91 0.17 -18.38 22.16
CA LEU A 91 -1.00 -19.25 22.03
C LEU A 91 -0.72 -20.69 22.50
N ARG A 92 0.47 -21.23 22.18
CA ARG A 92 0.90 -22.56 22.63
C ARG A 92 0.94 -22.67 24.15
N LYS A 93 1.55 -21.69 24.83
CA LYS A 93 1.60 -21.65 26.30
C LYS A 93 0.21 -21.73 26.95
N TRP A 94 -0.81 -21.20 26.27
CA TRP A 94 -2.20 -21.26 26.73
C TRP A 94 -2.92 -22.58 26.41
N CYS A 95 -2.46 -23.33 25.40
CA CYS A 95 -2.98 -24.66 25.08
C CYS A 95 -2.52 -25.71 26.10
N ASP A 96 -1.34 -25.51 26.69
CA ASP A 96 -0.75 -26.42 27.66
C ASP A 96 -1.45 -26.38 29.04
N ASP A 97 -2.21 -25.31 29.35
CA ASP A 97 -3.00 -25.18 30.58
C ASP A 97 -4.30 -26.01 30.52
N PRO A 98 -4.45 -27.07 31.35
CA PRO A 98 -5.64 -27.90 31.36
C PRO A 98 -6.95 -27.16 31.67
N ALA A 99 -6.89 -26.11 32.49
CA ALA A 99 -8.08 -25.36 32.91
C ALA A 99 -8.65 -24.48 31.79
N ARG A 100 -7.85 -24.18 30.76
CA ARG A 100 -8.18 -23.24 29.68
C ARG A 100 -8.24 -23.91 28.30
N ARG A 101 -7.95 -25.21 28.26
CA ARG A 101 -7.77 -26.02 27.04
C ARG A 101 -8.91 -25.87 26.05
N GLU A 102 -10.17 -25.88 26.48
CA GLU A 102 -11.31 -25.76 25.56
C GLU A 102 -11.37 -24.37 24.88
N SER A 103 -11.23 -23.31 25.67
CA SER A 103 -11.26 -21.92 25.17
C SER A 103 -10.07 -21.64 24.24
N THR A 104 -8.86 -22.06 24.64
CA THR A 104 -7.67 -21.86 23.80
C THR A 104 -7.75 -22.66 22.50
N ARG A 105 -8.30 -23.88 22.54
CA ARG A 105 -8.50 -24.70 21.33
C ARG A 105 -9.45 -24.04 20.34
N ARG A 106 -10.53 -23.40 20.80
CA ARG A 106 -11.45 -22.66 19.92
C ARG A 106 -10.76 -21.48 19.24
N VAL A 107 -9.98 -20.71 20.01
CA VAL A 107 -9.21 -19.57 19.47
C VAL A 107 -8.17 -20.04 18.48
N ALA A 108 -7.47 -21.13 18.77
CA ALA A 108 -6.45 -21.62 17.87
C ALA A 108 -7.01 -22.26 16.60
N HIS A 109 -8.19 -22.89 16.69
CA HIS A 109 -8.94 -23.33 15.51
C HIS A 109 -9.41 -22.14 14.65
N TRP A 110 -9.88 -21.07 15.28
CA TRP A 110 -10.17 -19.82 14.57
C TRP A 110 -8.92 -19.25 13.90
N ALA A 111 -7.78 -19.20 14.59
CA ALA A 111 -6.53 -18.69 14.05
C ALA A 111 -6.10 -19.51 12.82
N LEU A 112 -6.06 -20.85 12.93
CA LEU A 112 -5.79 -21.75 11.80
C LEU A 112 -6.73 -21.47 10.62
N ARG A 113 -8.03 -21.30 10.87
CA ARG A 113 -9.03 -21.03 9.81
C ARG A 113 -8.90 -19.63 9.19
N PHE A 114 -8.54 -18.63 10.00
CA PHE A 114 -8.30 -17.27 9.55
C PHE A 114 -7.11 -17.23 8.58
N PHE A 115 -6.03 -17.93 8.92
CA PHE A 115 -4.83 -17.98 8.09
C PHE A 115 -4.96 -18.89 6.87
N THR A 116 -5.66 -20.04 6.96
CA THR A 116 -5.90 -20.89 5.78
C THR A 116 -6.72 -20.18 4.70
N LYS A 117 -7.70 -19.36 5.08
CA LYS A 117 -8.43 -18.51 4.14
C LYS A 117 -7.54 -17.44 3.48
N ARG A 118 -6.53 -16.94 4.18
CA ARG A 118 -5.59 -15.91 3.66
C ARG A 118 -4.49 -16.52 2.78
N SER A 119 -4.09 -17.76 3.04
CA SER A 119 -3.16 -18.52 2.20
C SER A 119 -3.81 -19.21 1.00
N GLY A 120 -5.14 -19.39 1.01
CA GLY A 120 -5.88 -20.06 -0.06
C GLY A 120 -6.01 -21.58 0.12
N GLY A 121 -5.71 -22.10 1.31
CA GLY A 121 -5.79 -23.53 1.62
C GLY A 121 -7.20 -23.94 2.06
N GLU A 122 -8.00 -24.49 1.15
CA GLU A 122 -9.39 -24.92 1.43
C GLU A 122 -9.55 -26.19 2.29
N ARG A 123 -8.48 -26.98 2.53
CA ARG A 123 -8.62 -28.41 2.88
C ARG A 123 -8.59 -28.82 4.35
N LEU A 124 -8.35 -27.92 5.30
CA LEU A 124 -7.81 -28.34 6.62
C LEU A 124 -8.76 -28.28 7.81
N THR A 125 -10.06 -28.05 7.62
CA THR A 125 -10.94 -27.78 8.76
C THR A 125 -11.43 -29.00 9.56
N GLU A 126 -11.30 -30.23 9.05
CA GLU A 126 -11.88 -31.41 9.72
C GLU A 126 -10.87 -32.24 10.54
N GLU A 127 -9.58 -32.26 10.20
CA GLU A 127 -8.56 -33.07 10.92
C GLU A 127 -8.02 -32.44 12.23
N LEU A 128 -8.30 -31.15 12.47
CA LEU A 128 -7.77 -30.41 13.64
C LEU A 128 -8.40 -30.84 14.97
N ALA A 129 -9.51 -31.57 14.92
CA ALA A 129 -10.31 -31.90 16.10
C ALA A 129 -9.71 -33.02 16.97
N GLU A 130 -8.78 -33.83 16.47
CA GLU A 130 -8.30 -35.03 17.19
C GLU A 130 -6.83 -34.96 17.62
N ILE A 131 -6.11 -33.89 17.28
CA ILE A 131 -4.66 -33.83 17.50
C ILE A 131 -4.33 -33.60 18.98
N ARG A 132 -3.76 -34.64 19.60
CA ARG A 132 -3.32 -34.67 21.02
C ARG A 132 -2.17 -33.69 21.31
N ASP A 133 -1.40 -33.30 20.28
CA ASP A 133 -0.33 -32.31 20.34
C ASP A 133 -0.62 -31.14 19.39
N PHE A 134 -1.71 -30.43 19.70
CA PHE A 134 -2.19 -29.29 18.93
C PHE A 134 -1.15 -28.14 18.89
N GLY A 135 -0.30 -28.03 19.92
CA GLY A 135 0.77 -27.04 19.99
C GLY A 135 1.88 -27.27 18.96
N ALA A 136 2.31 -28.52 18.75
CA ALA A 136 3.33 -28.85 17.75
C ALA A 136 2.84 -28.60 16.31
N MET A 137 1.59 -28.97 16.01
CA MET A 137 0.99 -28.74 14.69
C MET A 137 0.82 -27.23 14.40
N LEU A 138 0.43 -26.43 15.39
CA LEU A 138 0.39 -24.97 15.25
C LEU A 138 1.78 -24.40 14.92
N GLU A 139 2.84 -24.89 15.57
CA GLU A 139 4.21 -24.43 15.35
C GLU A 139 4.71 -24.71 13.92
N GLU A 140 4.42 -25.91 13.39
CA GLU A 140 4.77 -26.28 12.02
C GLU A 140 4.04 -25.41 11.00
N ARG A 141 2.74 -25.15 11.22
CA ARG A 141 1.96 -24.26 10.34
C ARG A 141 2.44 -22.82 10.37
N ILE A 142 2.85 -22.32 11.53
CA ILE A 142 3.42 -20.97 11.63
C ILE A 142 4.70 -20.84 10.82
N LYS A 143 5.55 -21.89 10.81
CA LYS A 143 6.78 -21.90 9.98
C LYS A 143 6.47 -21.87 8.49
N GLU A 144 5.46 -22.63 8.06
CA GLU A 144 5.00 -22.61 6.66
C GLU A 144 4.44 -21.23 6.27
N TRP A 145 3.61 -20.62 7.13
CA TRP A 145 3.07 -19.28 6.90
C TRP A 145 4.14 -18.20 6.83
N GLU A 146 5.16 -18.27 7.68
CA GLU A 146 6.33 -17.38 7.60
C GLU A 146 6.98 -17.46 6.21
N LYS A 147 7.17 -18.67 5.68
CA LYS A 147 7.77 -18.88 4.36
C LYS A 147 6.90 -18.29 3.25
N GLU A 148 5.60 -18.51 3.29
CA GLU A 148 4.65 -17.95 2.31
C GLU A 148 4.59 -16.41 2.36
N LEU A 149 4.64 -15.82 3.56
CA LEU A 149 4.66 -14.35 3.72
C LEU A 149 5.90 -13.75 3.08
N ILE A 150 7.07 -14.37 3.28
CA ILE A 150 8.33 -13.93 2.67
C ILE A 150 8.25 -14.04 1.15
N GLU A 151 7.75 -15.18 0.63
CA GLU A 151 7.63 -15.40 -0.81
C GLU A 151 6.67 -14.40 -1.47
N LYS A 152 5.47 -14.20 -0.91
CA LYS A 152 4.52 -13.20 -1.40
C LYS A 152 5.08 -11.79 -1.31
N GLY A 153 5.75 -11.45 -0.21
CA GLY A 153 6.40 -10.15 -0.03
C GLY A 153 7.47 -9.89 -1.09
N LEU A 154 8.30 -10.89 -1.42
CA LEU A 154 9.29 -10.80 -2.47
C LEU A 154 8.65 -10.62 -3.85
N GLN A 155 7.63 -11.42 -4.17
CA GLN A 155 6.91 -11.33 -5.45
C GLN A 155 6.27 -9.96 -5.64
N GLU A 156 5.58 -9.43 -4.62
CA GLU A 156 5.02 -8.08 -4.67
C GLU A 156 6.10 -7.01 -4.79
N GLY A 157 7.22 -7.16 -4.07
CA GLY A 157 8.35 -6.25 -4.15
C GLY A 157 8.97 -6.18 -5.54
N ILE A 158 9.20 -7.35 -6.16
CA ILE A 158 9.71 -7.43 -7.54
C ILE A 158 8.73 -6.80 -8.52
N LYS A 159 7.43 -7.14 -8.42
CA LYS A 159 6.40 -6.60 -9.30
C LYS A 159 6.36 -5.07 -9.23
N ARG A 160 6.30 -4.51 -8.01
CA ARG A 160 6.32 -3.04 -7.81
C ARG A 160 7.60 -2.40 -8.33
N GLY A 161 8.75 -3.06 -8.12
CA GLY A 161 10.04 -2.57 -8.61
C GLY A 161 10.09 -2.52 -10.14
N ILE A 162 9.58 -3.55 -10.82
CA ILE A 162 9.49 -3.59 -12.29
C ILE A 162 8.54 -2.52 -12.80
N GLU A 163 7.33 -2.41 -12.23
CA GLU A 163 6.33 -1.41 -12.64
C GLU A 163 6.88 0.01 -12.50
N ALA A 164 7.44 0.35 -11.33
CA ALA A 164 8.03 1.66 -11.09
C ALA A 164 9.25 1.94 -11.99
N GLY A 165 10.08 0.92 -12.23
CA GLY A 165 11.23 1.03 -13.12
C GLY A 165 10.83 1.27 -14.58
N LEU A 166 9.82 0.54 -15.07
CA LEU A 166 9.29 0.67 -16.42
C LEU A 166 8.65 2.04 -16.63
N GLU A 167 7.81 2.49 -15.69
CA GLU A 167 7.14 3.79 -15.77
C GLU A 167 8.15 4.94 -15.84
N LYS A 168 9.15 4.92 -14.93
CA LYS A 168 10.20 5.93 -14.91
C LYS A 168 11.05 5.90 -16.17
N GLY A 169 11.46 4.71 -16.62
CA GLY A 169 12.26 4.55 -17.83
C GLY A 169 11.54 4.99 -19.10
N LEU A 170 10.26 4.65 -19.24
CA LEU A 170 9.45 5.05 -20.39
C LEU A 170 9.25 6.56 -20.41
N LYS A 171 8.93 7.18 -19.28
CA LYS A 171 8.73 8.63 -19.18
C LYS A 171 10.01 9.38 -19.58
N GLN A 172 11.16 8.98 -19.03
CA GLN A 172 12.45 9.58 -19.36
C GLN A 172 12.82 9.38 -20.83
N GLY A 173 12.61 8.18 -21.37
CA GLY A 173 12.92 7.88 -22.77
C GLY A 173 12.06 8.66 -23.76
N ILE A 174 10.76 8.82 -23.47
CA ILE A 174 9.86 9.64 -24.30
C ILE A 174 10.25 11.11 -24.24
N GLU A 175 10.51 11.64 -23.05
CA GLU A 175 10.87 13.05 -22.84
C GLU A 175 12.17 13.39 -23.60
N GLN A 176 13.21 12.59 -23.42
CA GLN A 176 14.49 12.76 -24.14
C GLN A 176 14.33 12.57 -25.65
N GLY A 177 13.53 11.60 -26.09
CA GLY A 177 13.29 11.34 -27.51
C GLY A 177 12.54 12.48 -28.20
N ILE A 178 11.55 13.07 -27.52
CA ILE A 178 10.80 14.23 -28.03
C ILE A 178 11.71 15.45 -28.08
N GLU A 179 12.48 15.73 -27.02
CA GLU A 179 13.38 16.87 -26.95
C GLU A 179 14.44 16.82 -28.07
N GLN A 180 15.16 15.70 -28.19
CA GLN A 180 16.15 15.51 -29.26
C GLN A 180 15.53 15.53 -30.66
N GLY A 181 14.34 14.95 -30.82
CA GLY A 181 13.63 14.95 -32.10
C GLY A 181 13.17 16.34 -32.51
N PHE A 182 12.75 17.15 -31.54
CA PHE A 182 12.30 18.52 -31.75
C PHE A 182 13.47 19.45 -32.09
N GLU A 183 14.57 19.38 -31.34
CA GLU A 183 15.79 20.16 -31.60
C GLU A 183 16.34 19.87 -33.00
N ARG A 184 16.53 18.58 -33.35
CA ARG A 184 16.99 18.19 -34.70
C ARG A 184 16.03 18.63 -35.79
N GLY A 185 14.73 18.58 -35.52
CA GLY A 185 13.70 19.03 -36.48
C GLY A 185 13.77 20.54 -36.75
N ILE A 186 14.05 21.34 -35.72
CA ILE A 186 14.26 22.79 -35.87
C ILE A 186 15.52 23.06 -36.69
N GLU A 187 16.66 22.48 -36.31
CA GLU A 187 17.94 22.69 -37.03
C GLU A 187 17.83 22.31 -38.51
N GLN A 188 17.25 21.14 -38.82
CA GLN A 188 17.02 20.72 -40.21
C GLN A 188 16.11 21.69 -40.97
N GLY A 189 15.08 22.22 -40.29
CA GLY A 189 14.19 23.23 -40.87
C GLY A 189 14.89 24.56 -41.14
N GLU A 190 15.76 25.01 -40.23
CA GLU A 190 16.56 26.23 -40.38
C GLU A 190 17.53 26.11 -41.57
N VAL A 191 18.23 24.97 -41.68
CA VAL A 191 19.08 24.64 -42.83
C VAL A 191 18.29 24.68 -44.14
N GLU A 192 17.15 23.97 -44.21
CA GLU A 192 16.34 23.89 -45.43
C GLU A 192 15.81 25.26 -45.86
N VAL A 193 15.37 26.08 -44.90
CA VAL A 193 14.87 27.42 -45.16
C VAL A 193 16.00 28.35 -45.62
N LEU A 194 17.16 28.33 -44.95
CA LEU A 194 18.28 29.18 -45.32
C LEU A 194 18.80 28.86 -46.72
N LEU A 195 18.95 27.58 -47.06
CA LEU A 195 19.33 27.13 -48.40
C LEU A 195 18.34 27.64 -49.45
N ARG A 196 17.03 27.51 -49.23
CA ARG A 196 16.00 28.02 -50.15
C ARG A 196 16.07 29.53 -50.35
N GLN A 197 16.36 30.30 -49.29
CA GLN A 197 16.48 31.75 -49.39
C GLN A 197 17.73 32.16 -50.17
N LEU A 198 18.87 31.50 -49.90
CA LEU A 198 20.13 31.71 -50.61
C LEU A 198 20.00 31.35 -52.09
N GLU A 199 19.40 30.20 -52.41
CA GLU A 199 19.15 29.77 -53.80
C GLU A 199 18.28 30.78 -54.55
N ARG A 200 17.28 31.33 -53.87
CA ARG A 200 16.35 32.30 -54.46
C ARG A 200 16.97 33.67 -54.69
N LYS A 201 17.89 34.11 -53.82
CA LYS A 201 18.51 35.44 -53.91
C LYS A 201 19.76 35.45 -54.80
N PHE A 202 20.59 34.42 -54.71
CA PHE A 202 21.92 34.38 -55.34
C PHE A 202 22.05 33.35 -56.46
N GLY A 203 21.06 32.46 -56.64
CA GLY A 203 21.11 31.40 -57.65
C GLY A 203 21.76 30.12 -57.12
N GLU A 204 22.38 29.34 -57.99
CA GLU A 204 22.95 28.04 -57.62
C GLU A 204 24.03 28.17 -56.54
N ILE A 205 23.84 27.46 -55.41
CA ILE A 205 24.77 27.50 -54.27
C ILE A 205 25.89 26.49 -54.50
N LEU A 206 27.14 26.96 -54.40
CA LEU A 206 28.31 26.08 -54.50
C LEU A 206 28.34 25.07 -53.33
N PRO A 207 28.82 23.82 -53.55
CA PRO A 207 28.84 22.78 -52.52
C PRO A 207 29.53 23.18 -51.21
N GLU A 208 30.52 24.09 -51.29
CA GLU A 208 31.25 24.60 -50.12
C GLU A 208 30.37 25.37 -49.13
N TYR A 209 29.44 26.19 -49.61
CA TYR A 209 28.51 26.92 -48.74
C TYR A 209 27.44 25.99 -48.18
N ARG A 210 27.01 25.00 -48.96
CA ARG A 210 26.07 23.97 -48.48
C ARG A 210 26.66 23.19 -47.32
N GLN A 211 27.91 22.77 -47.44
CA GLN A 211 28.60 22.08 -46.35
C GLN A 211 28.79 22.97 -45.12
N ARG A 212 29.10 24.27 -45.29
CA ARG A 212 29.13 25.23 -44.17
C ARG A 212 27.78 25.38 -43.46
N ILE A 213 26.66 25.26 -44.18
CA ILE A 213 25.31 25.33 -43.60
C ILE A 213 24.97 24.04 -42.87
N ASP A 214 25.27 22.89 -43.46
CA ASP A 214 24.98 21.58 -42.85
C ASP A 214 25.77 21.36 -41.54
N ASP A 215 26.97 21.95 -41.43
CA ASP A 215 27.84 21.87 -40.24
C ASP A 215 27.58 22.97 -39.19
N ALA A 216 26.67 23.91 -39.46
CA ALA A 216 26.39 25.05 -38.57
C ALA A 216 25.37 24.74 -37.48
N ASP A 217 25.50 25.43 -36.34
CA ASP A 217 24.50 25.36 -35.28
C ASP A 217 23.33 26.33 -35.52
N SER A 218 22.22 26.12 -34.81
CA SER A 218 21.02 26.97 -34.92
C SER A 218 21.31 28.48 -34.79
N PRO A 219 22.11 28.95 -33.80
CA PRO A 219 22.50 30.35 -33.70
C PRO A 219 23.21 30.91 -34.95
N GLN A 220 24.13 30.15 -35.55
CA GLN A 220 24.82 30.53 -36.78
C GLN A 220 23.85 30.61 -37.96
N LEU A 221 22.96 29.61 -38.10
CA LEU A 221 21.94 29.56 -39.16
C LEU A 221 21.00 30.77 -39.08
N LEU A 222 20.54 31.13 -37.88
CA LEU A 222 19.70 32.29 -37.65
C LEU A 222 20.41 33.61 -37.97
N ALA A 223 21.68 33.75 -37.57
CA ALA A 223 22.47 34.94 -37.90
C ALA A 223 22.65 35.12 -39.42
N TRP A 224 22.88 34.02 -40.16
CA TRP A 224 22.94 34.05 -41.62
C TRP A 224 21.58 34.35 -42.25
N ALA A 225 20.49 33.81 -41.69
CA ALA A 225 19.12 34.10 -42.12
C ALA A 225 18.74 35.59 -41.93
N GLU A 226 19.29 36.28 -40.94
CA GLU A 226 19.13 37.73 -40.80
C GLU A 226 20.01 38.52 -41.78
N ARG A 227 21.29 38.14 -41.92
CA ARG A 227 22.24 38.81 -42.81
C ARG A 227 21.85 38.73 -44.28
N ILE A 228 21.18 37.64 -44.68
CA ILE A 228 20.72 37.47 -46.06
C ILE A 228 19.82 38.63 -46.51
N LEU A 229 19.13 39.32 -45.59
CA LEU A 229 18.22 40.41 -45.92
C LEU A 229 18.96 41.65 -46.44
N THR A 230 20.20 41.87 -46.00
CA THR A 230 21.00 43.06 -46.34
C THR A 230 22.24 42.76 -47.19
N ALA A 231 22.68 41.51 -47.25
CA ALA A 231 23.85 41.08 -48.01
C ALA A 231 23.73 41.37 -49.52
N GLU A 232 24.80 41.84 -50.18
CA GLU A 232 24.83 42.03 -51.63
C GLU A 232 25.38 40.81 -52.36
N THR A 233 26.25 40.05 -51.70
CA THR A 233 26.86 38.81 -52.19
C THR A 233 26.65 37.65 -51.21
N ILE A 234 26.87 36.43 -51.68
CA ILE A 234 26.80 35.24 -50.81
C ILE A 234 27.86 35.29 -49.70
N ASP A 235 29.06 35.81 -49.99
CA ASP A 235 30.15 35.95 -49.01
C ASP A 235 29.78 36.90 -47.86
N ASP A 236 29.02 37.96 -48.13
CA ASP A 236 28.55 38.89 -47.09
C ASP A 236 27.63 38.22 -46.06
N VAL A 237 26.91 37.16 -46.46
CA VAL A 237 26.06 36.38 -45.54
C VAL A 237 26.93 35.62 -44.54
N PHE A 238 28.01 35.02 -45.04
CA PHE A 238 28.92 34.18 -44.27
C PHE A 238 30.10 34.95 -43.65
N ALA A 239 30.13 36.27 -43.80
CA ALA A 239 31.15 37.14 -43.22
C ALA A 239 30.90 37.34 -41.71
N GLY A 240 31.68 36.66 -40.89
CA GLY A 240 31.63 36.74 -39.42
C GLY A 240 31.90 35.40 -38.77
#